data_AF-A0A535LDC7-F1
#
_entry.id   AF-A0A535LDC7-F1
#
_cell.length_a   1.000
_cell.length_b   1.000
_cell.length_c   1.000
_cell.angle_alpha   90.00
_cell.angle_beta   90.00
_cell.angle_gamma   90.00
#
_symmetry.space_group_name_H-M   'P 1'
#
loop_
_entity.id
_entity.type
_entity.pdbx_description
1 polymer ?
#
loop_
_entity_poly.entity_id
_entity_poly.type
_entity_poly.pdbx_seq_one_letter_code
_entity_poly.pdbx_strand_id
1 'polypeptide(L)' 'TATSDDGMQVWVDGQLVIDNNGIHPATTKTATLTYPLAGYHDVLVQYFEATGNAVAQFSIVKQ' A
#
# COMPACT_ATOMS: atom_id res chain seq x y z
N THR A 1 -4.96 2.61 -4.01
CA THR A 1 -5.36 2.46 -2.60
C THR A 1 -4.75 1.17 -2.06
N ALA A 2 -4.71 1.01 -0.75
CA ALA A 2 -4.30 -0.22 -0.09
C ALA A 2 -5.34 -0.57 0.97
N THR A 3 -5.82 -1.82 0.98
CA THR A 3 -6.70 -2.35 2.03
C THR A 3 -6.00 -3.54 2.65
N SER A 4 -5.83 -3.52 3.97
CA SER A 4 -5.15 -4.62 4.67
C SER A 4 -5.75 -4.94 6.03
N ASP A 5 -5.59 -6.20 6.40
CA ASP A 5 -5.79 -6.84 7.70
C ASP A 5 -4.65 -7.86 7.79
N ASP A 6 -3.63 -7.72 8.62
CA ASP A 6 -3.21 -6.57 9.42
C ASP A 6 -2.42 -5.53 8.57
N GLY A 7 -1.11 -5.47 8.74
CA GLY A 7 -0.26 -4.36 8.32
C GLY A 7 0.12 -4.39 6.84
N MET A 8 0.12 -3.24 6.19
CA MET A 8 0.65 -3.07 4.84
C MET A 8 1.40 -1.74 4.68
N GLN A 9 2.54 -1.79 3.99
CA GLN A 9 3.30 -0.61 3.57
C GLN A 9 3.49 -0.64 2.05
N VAL A 10 3.24 0.49 1.39
CA VAL A 10 3.48 0.65 -0.05
C VAL A 10 4.55 1.71 -0.23
N TRP A 11 5.59 1.32 -0.96
CA TRP A 11 6.70 2.16 -1.35
C TRP A 11 6.70 2.35 -2.87
N VAL A 12 6.95 3.58 -3.32
CA VAL A 12 7.17 3.87 -4.74
C VAL A 12 8.46 4.66 -4.90
N ASP A 13 9.34 4.20 -5.78
CA ASP A 13 10.69 4.77 -5.98
C ASP A 13 11.49 4.92 -4.67
N GLY A 14 11.34 3.92 -3.78
CA GLY A 14 11.98 3.90 -2.46
C GLY A 14 11.37 4.87 -1.43
N GLN A 15 10.28 5.57 -1.74
CA GLN A 15 9.55 6.43 -0.81
C GLN A 15 8.32 5.72 -0.24
N LEU A 16 8.11 5.77 1.07
CA LEU A 16 6.91 5.24 1.71
C LEU A 16 5.72 6.15 1.39
N VAL A 17 4.76 5.65 0.62
CA VAL A 17 3.61 6.43 0.15
C VAL A 17 2.32 6.06 0.86
N ILE A 18 2.18 4.80 1.30
CA ILE A 18 1.11 4.36 2.18
C ILE A 18 1.72 3.62 3.35
N ASP A 19 1.46 4.12 4.56
CA ASP A 19 1.73 3.42 5.80
C ASP A 19 0.41 3.00 6.46
N ASN A 20 0.07 1.72 6.31
CA ASN A 20 -1.05 1.06 6.98
C ASN A 20 -0.51 -0.08 7.84
N ASN A 21 0.58 0.14 8.56
CA ASN A 21 1.23 -0.88 9.38
C ASN A 21 0.59 -1.00 10.78
N GLY A 22 0.89 -2.09 11.48
CA GLY A 22 0.35 -2.43 12.80
C GLY A 22 -0.78 -3.47 12.73
N ILE A 23 -1.23 -3.91 13.90
CA ILE A 23 -2.33 -4.88 14.03
C ILE A 23 -3.65 -4.12 13.97
N HIS A 24 -4.52 -4.46 13.03
CA HIS A 24 -5.83 -3.85 12.83
C HIS A 24 -6.71 -4.70 11.90
N PRO A 25 -8.05 -4.64 12.06
CA PRO A 25 -8.94 -5.25 11.08
C PRO A 25 -8.82 -4.56 9.71
N ALA A 26 -9.40 -5.19 8.68
CA ALA A 26 -9.46 -4.67 7.30
C ALA A 26 -9.70 -3.15 7.22
N THR A 27 -8.65 -2.41 6.88
CA THR A 27 -8.62 -0.94 6.83
C THR A 27 -8.07 -0.48 5.49
N THR A 28 -8.68 0.55 4.90
CA THR A 28 -8.24 1.14 3.63
C THR A 28 -7.49 2.44 3.83
N LYS A 29 -6.32 2.58 3.19
CA LYS A 29 -5.55 3.82 3.05
C LYS A 29 -5.37 4.18 1.57
N THR A 30 -5.20 5.46 1.31
CA THR A 30 -5.04 6.00 -0.04
C THR A 30 -3.93 7.05 -0.06
N ALA A 31 -3.17 7.06 -1.14
CA ALA A 31 -2.23 8.11 -1.48
C ALA A 31 -2.42 8.53 -2.93
N THR A 32 -2.15 9.79 -3.23
CA THR A 32 -2.11 10.34 -4.59
C THR A 32 -0.70 10.84 -4.85
N LEU A 33 -0.12 10.42 -5.97
CA LEU A 33 1.23 10.77 -6.37
C LEU A 33 1.20 11.45 -7.73
N THR A 34 2.02 12.48 -7.91
CA THR A 34 2.16 13.21 -9.17
C THR A 34 3.55 12.94 -9.72
N TYR A 35 3.61 12.41 -10.95
CA TYR A 35 4.87 12.14 -11.65
C TYR A 35 5.04 13.12 -12.82
N PRO A 36 6.12 13.92 -12.85
CA PRO A 36 6.34 14.89 -13.91
C PRO A 36 6.78 14.25 -15.24
N LEU A 37 7.30 13.02 -15.19
CA LEU A 37 7.77 12.27 -16.35
C LEU A 37 7.08 10.91 -16.39
N ALA A 38 6.79 10.44 -17.60
CA ALA A 38 6.34 9.07 -17.82
C ALA A 38 7.53 8.11 -17.72
N GLY A 39 7.26 6.87 -17.31
CA GLY A 39 8.27 5.82 -17.21
C GLY A 39 7.81 4.66 -16.35
N TYR A 40 8.73 3.72 -16.15
CA TYR A 40 8.58 2.69 -15.13
C TYR A 40 8.95 3.27 -13.76
N HIS A 41 8.18 2.91 -12.75
CA HIS A 41 8.42 3.25 -11.35
C HIS A 41 8.47 1.96 -10.54
N ASP A 42 9.39 1.90 -9.59
CA ASP A 42 9.49 0.73 -8.73
C ASP A 42 8.41 0.79 -7.67
N VAL A 43 7.65 -0.30 -7.52
CA VAL A 43 6.62 -0.42 -6.48
C VAL A 43 6.94 -1.62 -5.60
N LEU A 44 7.10 -1.37 -4.31
CA LEU A 44 7.28 -2.40 -3.28
C LEU A 44 6.09 -2.38 -2.34
N VAL A 45 5.41 -3.52 -2.21
CA VAL A 45 4.34 -3.73 -1.24
C VAL A 45 4.83 -4.73 -0.21
N GLN A 46 4.83 -4.32 1.06
CA GLN A 46 5.10 -5.18 2.20
C GLN A 46 3.79 -5.42 2.94
N TYR A 47 3.53 -6.68 3.29
CA TYR A 47 2.34 -7.09 4.01
C TYR A 47 2.72 -8.00 5.18
N PHE A 48 1.96 -7.89 6.27
CA PHE A 48 2.09 -8.70 7.47
C PHE A 48 0.71 -9.04 8.01
N GLU A 49 0.57 -10.28 8.50
CA GLU A 49 -0.58 -10.76 9.25
C GLU A 49 -0.11 -11.26 10.60
N ALA A 50 -0.71 -10.80 11.70
CA ALA A 50 -0.39 -11.32 13.02
C ALA A 50 -1.18 -12.59 13.34
N THR A 51 -2.50 -12.57 13.16
CA THR A 51 -3.40 -13.65 13.57
C THR A 51 -4.79 -13.52 12.93
N GLY A 52 -5.46 -14.65 12.66
CA GLY A 52 -6.88 -14.64 12.30
C GLY A 52 -7.10 -14.48 10.80
N ASN A 53 -7.94 -13.51 10.39
CA ASN A 53 -8.29 -13.31 8.99
C ASN A 53 -7.29 -12.40 8.30
N ALA A 54 -6.86 -12.77 7.10
CA ALA A 54 -5.90 -12.00 6.31
C ALA A 54 -6.58 -11.28 5.14
N VAL A 55 -6.28 -10.00 4.95
CA VAL A 55 -6.65 -9.22 3.76
C VAL A 55 -5.42 -8.46 3.26
N ALA A 56 -5.12 -8.58 1.97
CA ALA A 56 -4.13 -7.76 1.30
C ALA A 56 -4.63 -7.40 -0.11
N GLN A 57 -5.02 -6.14 -0.30
CA GLN A 57 -5.43 -5.59 -1.60
C GLN A 57 -4.69 -4.29 -1.88
N PHE A 58 -4.09 -4.21 -3.06
CA PHE A 58 -3.45 -3.00 -3.56
C PHE A 58 -3.99 -2.68 -4.96
N SER A 59 -4.33 -1.42 -5.19
CA SER A 59 -4.79 -0.94 -6.50
C SER A 59 -4.10 0.37 -6.87
N ILE A 60 -3.81 0.54 -8.15
CA ILE A 60 -3.34 1.80 -8.74
C ILE A 60 -4.36 2.20 -9.79
N VAL A 61 -4.80 3.45 -9.74
CA VAL A 61 -5.68 4.04 -10.74
C VAL A 61 -4.99 5.28 -11.29
N LYS A 62 -4.83 5.34 -12.61
CA LYS A 62 -4.34 6.54 -13.28
C LYS A 62 -5.50 7.52 -13.39
N GLN A 63 -5.32 8.74 -12.90
CA GLN A 63 -6.26 9.84 -13.16
C GLN A 63 -6.02 10.44 -14.54
#